data_AF-A0A948ETX3-F1
#
_entry.id   AF-A0A948ETX3-F1
#
_cell.length_a   1.000
_cell.length_b   1.000
_cell.length_c   1.000
_cell.angle_alpha   90.00
_cell.angle_beta   90.00
_cell.angle_gamma   90.00
#
_symmetry.space_group_name_H-M   'P 1'
#
loop_
_entity.id
_entity.type
_entity.pdbx_description
1 polymer ?
#
loop_
_entity_poly.entity_id
_entity_poly.type
_entity_poly.pdbx_seq_one_letter_code
_entity_poly.pdbx_strand_id
1 'polypeptide(L)' 'MNQTERLYHIDKLLRANRCVPVNRFLEEIDISIATFKRDLEHLRSHFNAPIEWNRECRGYRLATPT' A
#
# COMPACT_ATOMS: atom_id res chain seq x y z
N MET A 1 10.09 7.25 -11.18
CA MET A 1 10.22 6.15 -10.20
C MET A 1 9.77 4.84 -10.85
N ASN A 2 10.61 3.81 -10.79
CA ASN A 2 10.31 2.50 -11.37
C ASN A 2 9.35 1.69 -10.48
N GLN A 3 8.70 0.66 -11.03
CA GLN A 3 7.70 -0.13 -10.31
C GLN A 3 8.24 -0.73 -9.01
N THR A 4 9.43 -1.33 -9.03
CA THR A 4 10.05 -1.94 -7.84
C THR A 4 10.23 -0.94 -6.70
N GLU A 5 10.65 0.29 -7.01
CA GLU A 5 10.80 1.33 -6.00
C GLU A 5 9.43 1.65 -5.38
N ARG A 6 8.35 1.70 -6.18
CA ARG A 6 7.01 2.06 -5.69
C ARG A 6 6.47 0.99 -4.76
N LEU A 7 6.64 -0.28 -5.14
CA LEU A 7 6.26 -1.43 -4.32
C LEU A 7 6.98 -1.40 -2.97
N TYR A 8 8.30 -1.14 -2.98
CA TYR A 8 9.08 -1.00 -1.76
C TYR A 8 8.60 0.16 -0.88
N HIS A 9 8.29 1.31 -1.48
CA HIS A 9 7.78 2.46 -0.74
C HIS A 9 6.42 2.17 -0.09
N ILE A 10 5.49 1.56 -0.83
CA ILE A 10 4.17 1.17 -0.31
C ILE A 10 4.32 0.20 0.88
N ASP A 11 5.14 -0.85 0.74
CA ASP A 11 5.41 -1.79 1.83
C ASP A 11 6.02 -1.10 3.05
N LYS A 12 6.99 -0.20 2.85
CA LYS A 12 7.61 0.58 3.93
C LYS A 12 6.58 1.42 4.70
N LEU A 13 5.71 2.14 3.99
CA LEU A 13 4.65 2.94 4.61
C LEU A 13 3.68 2.05 5.41
N LEU A 14 3.30 0.90 4.85
CA LEU A 14 2.40 -0.05 5.51
C LEU A 14 3.02 -0.70 6.76
N ARG A 15 4.33 -0.96 6.78
CA ARG A 15 5.03 -1.49 7.97
C ARG A 15 5.25 -0.45 9.06
N ALA A 16 5.48 0.80 8.67
CA ALA A 16 5.77 1.89 9.60
C ALA A 16 4.51 2.45 10.28
N ASN A 17 3.31 2.12 9.79
CA ASN A 17 2.06 2.70 10.26
C ASN A 17 1.00 1.62 10.52
N ARG A 18 0.15 1.82 11.52
CA ARG A 18 -0.99 0.91 11.77
C ARG A 18 -2.03 0.93 10.65
N CYS A 19 -2.17 2.06 9.97
CA CYS A 19 -2.96 2.23 8.77
C CYS A 19 -2.49 3.49 8.03
N VAL A 20 -2.52 3.48 6.70
CA VAL A 20 -2.11 4.57 5.84
C VAL A 20 -3.28 4.97 4.93
N PRO A 21 -3.77 6.23 4.99
CA PRO A 21 -4.84 6.70 4.11
C PRO A 21 -4.38 6.73 2.66
N VAL A 22 -5.30 6.53 1.73
CA VAL A 22 -4.99 6.45 0.28
C VAL A 22 -4.26 7.70 -0.22
N ASN A 23 -4.75 8.88 0.16
CA ASN A 23 -4.18 10.14 -0.30
C ASN A 23 -2.69 10.25 0.05
N ARG A 24 -2.28 9.77 1.23
CA ARG A 24 -0.87 9.77 1.63
C ARG A 24 0.01 8.95 0.68
N PHE A 25 -0.47 7.80 0.19
CA PHE A 25 0.29 7.05 -0.82
C PHE A 25 0.42 7.83 -2.12
N LEU A 26 -0.66 8.48 -2.57
CA LEU A 26 -0.64 9.24 -3.82
C LEU A 26 0.25 10.47 -3.72
N GLU A 27 0.27 11.14 -2.56
CA GLU A 27 1.11 12.31 -2.28
C GLU A 27 2.59 11.93 -2.12
N GLU A 28 2.91 10.85 -1.40
CA GLU A 28 4.32 10.47 -1.17
C GLU A 28 4.99 9.82 -2.38
N ILE A 29 4.21 9.15 -3.25
CA ILE A 29 4.73 8.40 -4.40
C ILE A 29 4.47 9.13 -5.73
N ASP A 30 3.61 10.15 -5.72
CA ASP A 30 3.19 10.94 -6.89
C ASP A 30 2.63 10.08 -8.03
N ILE A 31 1.60 9.30 -7.72
CA ILE A 31 0.97 8.38 -8.68
C ILE A 31 -0.55 8.50 -8.70
N SER A 32 -1.14 8.08 -9.82
CA SER A 32 -2.58 7.95 -9.92
C SER A 32 -3.13 6.84 -9.02
N ILE A 33 -4.39 6.98 -8.60
CA ILE A 33 -5.12 5.95 -7.87
C ILE A 33 -5.15 4.60 -8.62
N ALA A 34 -5.21 4.64 -9.96
CA ALA A 34 -5.27 3.45 -10.79
C ALA A 34 -3.92 2.71 -10.85
N THR A 35 -2.81 3.45 -10.78
CA THR A 35 -1.46 2.90 -10.65
C THR A 35 -1.28 2.29 -9.25
N PHE A 36 -1.65 3.04 -8.21
CA PHE A 36 -1.56 2.57 -6.83
C PHE A 36 -2.31 1.25 -6.59
N LYS A 37 -3.55 1.12 -7.10
CA LYS A 37 -4.33 -0.12 -6.98
C LYS A 37 -3.66 -1.31 -7.66
N ARG A 38 -3.01 -1.11 -8.82
CA ARG A 38 -2.25 -2.16 -9.51
C ARG A 38 -1.02 -2.58 -8.71
N ASP A 39 -0.29 -1.61 -8.16
CA ASP A 39 0.88 -1.89 -7.32
C ASP A 39 0.46 -2.64 -6.03
N LEU A 40 -0.69 -2.27 -5.43
CA LEU A 40 -1.24 -2.95 -4.26
C LEU A 40 -1.67 -4.39 -4.56
N GLU A 41 -2.29 -4.64 -5.71
CA GLU A 41 -2.59 -6.00 -6.17
C GLU A 41 -1.32 -6.81 -6.41
N HIS A 42 -0.27 -6.19 -6.97
CA HIS A 42 1.01 -6.83 -7.19
C HIS A 42 1.66 -7.28 -5.87
N LEU A 43 1.61 -6.44 -4.83
CA LEU A 43 2.08 -6.81 -3.48
C LEU A 43 1.30 -7.99 -2.90
N ARG A 44 -0.02 -8.05 -3.11
CA ARG A 44 -0.87 -9.15 -2.61
C ARG A 44 -0.59 -10.45 -3.34
N SER A 45 -0.52 -10.43 -4.67
CA SER A 45 -0.44 -11.64 -5.50
C SER A 45 0.98 -12.21 -5.61
N HIS A 46 2.01 -11.36 -5.70
CA HIS A 46 3.39 -11.82 -5.91
C HIS A 46 4.20 -11.93 -4.60
N PHE A 47 3.90 -11.07 -3.62
CA PHE A 47 4.63 -11.04 -2.35
C PHE A 47 3.81 -11.61 -1.18
N ASN A 48 2.60 -12.12 -1.44
CA ASN A 48 1.66 -12.61 -0.43
C ASN A 48 1.46 -11.62 0.73
N ALA A 49 1.54 -10.32 0.44
CA ALA A 49 1.43 -9.29 1.47
C ALA A 49 -0.02 -9.25 2.01
N PRO A 50 -0.22 -9.40 3.33
CA PRO A 50 -1.56 -9.45 3.92
C PRO A 50 -2.16 -8.04 4.03
N ILE A 51 -2.40 -7.37 2.91
CA ILE A 51 -2.88 -5.97 2.89
C ILE A 51 -4.42 -5.96 2.93
N GLU A 52 -4.98 -5.16 3.85
CA GLU A 52 -6.42 -5.01 4.05
C GLU A 52 -6.86 -3.54 4.04
N TRP A 53 -8.11 -3.32 3.61
CA TRP A 53 -8.76 -2.01 3.73
C TRP A 53 -9.32 -1.80 5.13
N ASN A 54 -8.96 -0.69 5.77
CA ASN A 54 -9.53 -0.23 7.02
C ASN A 54 -10.48 0.95 6.74
N ARG A 55 -11.77 0.76 7.06
CA ARG A 55 -12.81 1.77 6.83
C ARG A 55 -12.68 3.00 7.74
N GLU A 56 -12.24 2.83 8.98
CA GLU A 56 -12.13 3.90 9.98
C GLU A 56 -11.06 4.91 9.57
N CYS A 57 -9.90 4.42 9.13
CA CYS A 57 -8.81 5.26 8.66
C CYS A 57 -8.91 5.62 7.17
N ARG A 58 -9.91 5.10 6.44
CA ARG A 58 -10.05 5.20 4.97
C ARG A 58 -8.73 4.90 4.25
N GLY A 59 -8.11 3.80 4.64
CA GLY A 59 -6.74 3.47 4.26
C GLY A 59 -6.45 1.99 4.24
N TYR A 60 -5.20 1.66 3.95
CA TYR A 60 -4.70 0.29 3.91
C TYR A 60 -3.79 0.01 5.10
N ARG A 61 -3.77 -1.23 5.56
CA ARG A 61 -2.88 -1.71 6.62
C ARG A 61 -2.39 -3.13 6.31
N LEU A 62 -1.31 -3.55 6.96
CA LEU A 62 -1.00 -4.97 7.05
C LEU A 62 -1.91 -5.61 8.10
N ALA A 63 -2.61 -6.67 7.71
CA ALA A 63 -3.23 -7.58 8.65
C ALA A 63 -2.12 -8.24 9.46
N THR A 64 -2.38 -8.42 10.74
CA THR A 64 -1.52 -9.25 11.57
C THR A 64 -1.66 -10.68 11.04
N PRO A 65 -0.55 -11.39 10.72
CA PRO A 65 -0.64 -12.80 10.42
C PRO A 65 -1.22 -13.49 11.67
N THR A 66 -2.40 -14.07 11.54
CA THR A 66 -3.03 -14.94 12.54
C THR A 66 -2.27 -16.25 12.65
#